data_AF-A0A972W4C5-F1
#
_entry.id   AF-A0A972W4C5-F1
#
_cell.length_a   1.000
_cell.length_b   1.000
_cell.length_c   1.000
_cell.angle_alpha   90.00
_cell.angle_beta   90.00
_cell.angle_gamma   90.00
#
_symmetry.space_group_name_H-M   'P 1'
#
loop_
_entity.id
_entity.type
_entity.pdbx_description
1 polymer ?
#
loop_
_entity_poly.entity_id
_entity_poly.type
_entity_poly.pdbx_seq_one_letter_code
_entity_poly.pdbx_strand_id
1 'polypeptide(L)' 'AYFGGQVNKNYIEIQKALDLSKKEIYSLAKNSFQYSLLDTTKKQIYLKELELYYNNNK' A
#
# COMPACT_ATOMS: atom_id res chain seq x y z
N ALA A 1 8.27 -11.56 15.40
CA ALA A 1 7.97 -10.50 14.42
C ALA A 1 6.47 -10.53 14.13
N TYR A 2 5.67 -9.68 14.77
CA TYR A 2 4.20 -9.84 14.75
C TYR A 2 3.47 -8.95 13.73
N PHE A 3 4.09 -7.90 13.18
CA PHE A 3 3.42 -7.02 12.20
C PHE A 3 4.21 -6.71 10.91
N GLY A 4 5.53 -6.95 10.85
CA GLY A 4 6.33 -6.63 9.66
C GLY A 4 6.18 -7.63 8.48
N GLY A 5 5.90 -8.90 8.78
CA GLY A 5 5.80 -9.95 7.75
C GLY A 5 4.37 -10.22 7.25
N GLN A 6 3.35 -9.89 8.03
CA GLN A 6 1.96 -10.25 7.71
C GLN A 6 1.37 -9.36 6.62
N VAL A 7 1.67 -8.05 6.62
CA VAL A 7 1.05 -7.11 5.65
C VAL A 7 1.51 -7.42 4.22
N ASN A 8 2.81 -7.60 3.98
CA ASN A 8 3.31 -7.95 2.65
C ASN A 8 2.79 -9.31 2.19
N LYS A 9 2.71 -10.30 3.10
CA LYS A 9 2.09 -11.59 2.80
C LYS A 9 0.63 -11.42 2.39
N ASN A 10 -0.14 -10.59 3.10
CA ASN A 10 -1.54 -10.32 2.76
C ASN A 10 -1.67 -9.70 1.35
N TYR A 11 -0.79 -8.76 0.99
CA TYR A 11 -0.76 -8.19 -0.37
C TYR A 11 -0.44 -9.23 -1.45
N ILE A 12 0.52 -10.12 -1.20
CA ILE A 12 0.87 -11.19 -2.14
C ILE A 12 -0.30 -12.17 -2.28
N GLU A 13 -0.90 -12.59 -1.18
CA GLU A 13 -1.96 -13.59 -1.21
C GLU A 13 -3.27 -13.04 -1.79
N ILE A 14 -3.65 -11.78 -1.50
CA ILE A 14 -4.84 -11.17 -2.12
C ILE A 14 -4.63 -10.90 -3.61
N GLN A 15 -3.41 -10.51 -4.02
CA GLN A 15 -3.07 -10.35 -5.43
C GLN A 15 -3.31 -11.67 -6.18
N LYS A 16 -2.77 -12.78 -5.66
CA LYS A 16 -2.94 -14.11 -6.27
C LYS A 16 -4.40 -14.57 -6.28
N ALA A 17 -5.13 -14.33 -5.19
CA ALA A 17 -6.50 -14.82 -5.04
C ALA A 17 -7.49 -14.10 -5.96
N LEU A 18 -7.24 -12.82 -6.27
CA LEU A 18 -8.16 -11.97 -7.03
C LEU A 18 -7.58 -11.49 -8.38
N ASP A 19 -6.39 -11.95 -8.75
CA ASP A 19 -5.63 -11.51 -9.94
C ASP A 19 -5.50 -9.98 -10.06
N LEU A 20 -5.20 -9.32 -8.95
CA LEU A 20 -5.12 -7.86 -8.92
C LEU A 20 -3.93 -7.34 -9.72
N SER A 21 -4.16 -6.29 -10.49
CA SER A 21 -3.11 -5.55 -11.18
C SER A 21 -2.24 -4.75 -10.20
N LYS A 22 -1.03 -4.36 -10.64
CA LYS A 22 -0.17 -3.42 -9.89
C LYS A 22 -0.91 -2.13 -9.49
N LYS A 23 -1.80 -1.64 -10.36
CA LYS A 23 -2.60 -0.44 -10.11
C LYS A 23 -3.58 -0.65 -8.97
N GLU A 24 -4.24 -1.79 -8.90
CA GLU A 24 -5.20 -2.12 -7.85
C GLU A 24 -4.49 -2.33 -6.50
N ILE A 25 -3.34 -3.00 -6.49
CA ILE A 25 -2.50 -3.12 -5.29
C ILE A 25 -2.04 -1.74 -4.79
N TYR A 26 -1.61 -0.87 -5.70
CA TYR A 26 -1.29 0.53 -5.38
C TYR A 26 -2.50 1.26 -4.77
N SER A 27 -3.70 1.10 -5.33
CA SER A 27 -4.91 1.70 -4.78
C SER A 27 -5.25 1.19 -3.38
N LEU A 28 -5.07 -0.10 -3.10
CA LEU A 28 -5.26 -0.66 -1.75
C LEU A 28 -4.28 -0.04 -0.74
N ALA A 29 -3.00 0.06 -1.09
CA ALA A 29 -1.99 0.70 -0.26
C ALA A 29 -2.29 2.19 -0.03
N LYS A 30 -2.70 2.91 -1.09
CA LYS A 30 -3.06 4.33 -1.02
C LYS A 30 -4.24 4.55 -0.06
N ASN A 31 -5.29 3.73 -0.19
CA ASN A 31 -6.45 3.80 0.70
C ASN A 31 -6.07 3.51 2.16
N SER A 32 -5.15 2.57 2.39
CA SER A 32 -4.65 2.23 3.73
C SER A 32 -4.02 3.45 4.43
N PHE A 33 -3.24 4.27 3.72
CA PHE A 33 -2.69 5.51 4.28
C PHE A 33 -3.75 6.61 4.40
N GLN A 34 -4.55 6.83 3.36
CA GLN A 34 -5.55 7.92 3.30
C GLN A 34 -6.55 7.84 4.46
N TYR A 35 -7.05 6.65 4.76
CA TYR A 35 -8.07 6.41 5.79
C TYR A 35 -7.50 5.91 7.13
N SER A 36 -6.18 5.88 7.29
CA SER A 36 -5.56 5.56 8.58
C SER A 36 -5.87 6.61 9.66
N LEU A 37 -5.58 6.29 10.92
CA LEU A 37 -5.66 7.23 12.04
C LEU A 37 -4.35 8.02 12.25
N LEU A 38 -3.48 8.06 11.25
CA LEU A 38 -2.26 8.88 11.27
C LEU A 38 -2.59 10.37 11.25
N ASP A 39 -1.67 11.18 11.77
CA ASP A 39 -1.74 12.62 11.59
C ASP A 39 -1.58 13.01 10.11
N THR A 40 -2.13 14.17 9.75
CA THR A 40 -2.18 14.64 8.36
C THR A 40 -0.80 14.71 7.72
N THR A 41 0.22 15.15 8.47
CA THR A 41 1.59 15.29 7.97
C THR A 41 2.18 13.93 7.60
N LYS A 42 2.07 12.93 8.49
CA LYS A 42 2.55 11.57 8.19
C LYS A 42 1.78 10.93 7.03
N LYS A 43 0.47 11.12 6.96
CA LYS A 43 -0.32 10.64 5.80
C LYS A 43 0.23 11.18 4.50
N GLN A 44 0.48 12.49 4.43
CA GLN A 44 1.01 13.15 3.22
C GLN A 44 2.40 12.62 2.85
N ILE A 45 3.29 12.41 3.83
CA ILE A 45 4.62 11.84 3.60
C ILE A 45 4.51 10.46 2.96
N TYR A 46 3.75 9.54 3.58
CA TYR A 46 3.64 8.17 3.08
C TYR A 46 2.88 8.06 1.75
N LEU A 47 1.85 8.88 1.54
CA LEU A 47 1.16 8.94 0.25
C LEU A 47 2.11 9.38 -0.87
N LYS A 48 2.97 10.37 -0.61
CA LYS A 48 3.97 10.83 -1.57
C LYS A 48 5.04 9.78 -1.86
N GLU A 49 5.56 9.11 -0.82
CA GLU A 49 6.51 8.01 -0.99
C GLU A 49 5.93 6.87 -1.83
N LEU A 50 4.69 6.47 -1.55
CA LEU A 50 3.97 5.44 -2.31
C LEU A 50 3.78 5.84 -3.78
N GLU A 51 3.37 7.08 -4.04
CA GLU A 51 3.17 7.59 -5.41
C GLU A 51 4.48 7.62 -6.20
N LEU A 52 5.57 8.09 -5.60
CA LEU A 52 6.89 8.09 -6.22
C LEU A 52 7.35 6.66 -6.54
N TYR A 53 7.21 5.73 -5.59
CA TYR A 53 7.56 4.34 -5.81
C TYR A 53 6.75 3.71 -6.95
N TYR A 54 5.42 3.89 -6.96
CA TYR A 54 4.56 3.34 -7.99
C TYR A 54 4.92 3.91 -9.38
N ASN A 55 5.15 5.22 -9.48
CA ASN A 55 5.51 5.86 -10.75
C ASN A 55 6.86 5.36 -11.30
N ASN A 56 7.81 5.03 -10.43
CA ASN A 56 9.12 4.51 -10.82
C ASN A 56 9.10 3.01 -11.19
N ASN A 57 8.04 2.27 -10.85
CA ASN A 57 8.00 0.80 -10.98
C ASN A 57 6.74 0.29 -11.71
N LYS A 58 6.12 1.13 -12.55
CA LYS A 58 4.92 0.79 -13.33
C LYS A 58 5.09 -0.51 -14.11
#